data_AF-M0ZUH6-F1
#
_entry.id   AF-M0ZUH6-F1
#
_cell.length_a   1.000
_cell.length_b   1.000
_cell.length_c   1.000
_cell.angle_alpha   90.00
_cell.angle_beta   90.00
_cell.angle_gamma   90.00
#
_symmetry.space_group_name_H-M   'P 1'
#
loop_
_entity.id
_entity.type
_entity.pdbx_description
1 polymer ?
#
loop_
_entity_poly.entity_id
_entity_poly.type
_entity_poly.pdbx_seq_one_letter_code
_entity_poly.pdbx_strand_id
1 'polypeptide(L)'
;MRRMSNPVMNYIILSQGMGIPVGKLALYTVFGGVRPSACVPITIDVGTNNEQLLKDKFYIGLRQKRATGEEYYNFLEEFMKVVKQIYGEKVLVQYEDFANHDAFELLVKYGTTHLGTAVVVLAGLVASLKLLGWSLVEHTFLFFGAGEAGTGIAEIIALAISKKGYHGDTSKTFFCGDVSESIKRLVKVTEECLHYGSAVCRDGALYRKIGKRISEHAEKFGYGVVDRFVGHGIGTVFHSEPLIFHHHRFTFGGVGCVCPVLTFL
;
A
#
# COMPACT_ATOMS: atom_id res chain seq x y z
N MET A 1 11.26 43.30 -32.06
CA MET A 1 10.77 42.81 -30.75
C MET A 1 9.80 41.66 -30.98
N ARG A 2 10.28 40.41 -30.90
CA ARG A 2 9.46 39.20 -31.05
C ARG A 2 8.76 38.93 -29.71
N ARG A 3 7.42 38.92 -29.69
CA ARG A 3 6.62 38.36 -28.59
C ARG A 3 6.82 36.85 -28.58
N MET A 4 7.49 36.32 -27.56
CA MET A 4 7.45 34.90 -27.26
C MET A 4 6.13 34.62 -26.52
N SER A 5 5.27 33.84 -27.17
CA SER A 5 4.10 33.20 -26.59
C SER A 5 4.54 32.11 -25.61
N ASN A 6 4.34 32.31 -24.32
CA ASN A 6 4.59 31.28 -23.30
C ASN A 6 3.24 30.87 -22.67
N PRO A 7 2.72 29.65 -22.91
CA PRO A 7 1.41 29.20 -22.40
C PRO A 7 1.42 28.71 -20.94
N VAL A 8 2.46 29.00 -20.16
CA VAL A 8 2.76 28.34 -18.86
C VAL A 8 2.03 28.96 -17.65
N MET A 9 0.86 29.57 -17.83
CA MET A 9 0.17 30.29 -16.74
C MET A 9 -1.31 29.94 -16.65
N ASN A 10 -1.64 28.64 -16.68
CA ASN A 10 -2.96 28.12 -16.34
C ASN A 10 -2.82 26.90 -15.40
N TYR A 11 -2.20 27.08 -14.23
CA TYR A 11 -2.16 26.06 -13.16
C TYR A 11 -3.14 26.38 -12.02
N ILE A 12 -4.37 26.79 -12.36
CA ILE A 12 -5.48 26.75 -11.41
C ILE A 12 -6.17 25.40 -11.62
N ILE A 13 -5.75 24.42 -10.82
CA ILE A 13 -6.11 23.03 -11.02
C ILE A 13 -7.42 22.75 -10.28
N LEU A 14 -8.55 22.98 -10.94
CA LEU A 14 -9.88 22.63 -10.44
C LEU A 14 -10.37 21.39 -11.19
N SER A 15 -10.32 20.23 -10.55
CA SER A 15 -10.97 19.00 -11.04
C SER A 15 -11.94 18.48 -9.98
N GLN A 16 -12.82 17.54 -10.35
CA GLN A 16 -13.87 17.02 -9.46
C GLN A 16 -13.32 16.37 -8.17
N GLY A 17 -12.02 16.05 -8.10
CA GLY A 17 -11.34 15.59 -6.87
C GLY A 17 -11.00 16.68 -5.85
N MET A 18 -11.10 17.97 -6.19
CA MET A 18 -10.66 19.10 -5.34
C MET A 18 -11.37 19.17 -3.98
N GLY A 19 -12.58 18.63 -3.86
CA GLY A 19 -13.31 18.62 -2.59
C GLY A 19 -12.55 17.91 -1.45
N ILE A 20 -11.73 16.91 -1.79
CA ILE A 20 -11.00 16.10 -0.81
C ILE A 20 -9.88 16.89 -0.12
N PRO A 21 -8.91 17.51 -0.83
CA PRO A 21 -7.89 18.33 -0.19
C PRO A 21 -8.49 19.54 0.55
N VAL A 22 -9.57 20.14 0.03
CA VAL A 22 -10.27 21.23 0.74
C VAL A 22 -10.85 20.73 2.07
N GLY A 23 -11.54 19.58 2.07
CA GLY A 23 -12.07 18.98 3.29
C GLY A 23 -10.99 18.63 4.31
N LYS A 24 -9.85 18.06 3.86
CA LYS A 24 -8.73 17.76 4.75
C LYS A 24 -8.10 19.00 5.37
N LEU A 25 -7.88 20.06 4.60
CA LEU A 25 -7.31 21.29 5.13
C LEU A 25 -8.26 22.00 6.11
N ALA A 26 -9.58 21.84 5.93
CA ALA A 26 -10.55 22.27 6.93
C ALA A 26 -10.35 21.50 8.26
N LEU A 27 -10.13 20.19 8.21
CA LEU A 27 -9.82 19.39 9.41
C LEU A 27 -8.48 19.78 10.05
N TYR A 28 -7.47 20.11 9.26
CA TYR A 28 -6.18 20.63 9.75
C TYR A 28 -6.37 21.93 10.54
N THR A 29 -7.26 22.80 10.07
CA THR A 29 -7.58 24.03 10.78
C THR A 29 -8.35 23.73 12.06
N VAL A 30 -9.46 22.99 11.96
CA VAL A 30 -10.40 22.78 13.06
C VAL A 30 -9.80 21.92 14.18
N PHE A 31 -9.12 20.83 13.83
CA PHE A 31 -8.57 19.88 14.81
C PHE A 31 -7.07 20.04 15.04
N GLY A 32 -6.32 20.47 14.02
CA GLY A 32 -4.87 20.65 14.10
C GLY A 32 -4.42 22.06 14.50
N GLY A 33 -5.33 23.04 14.53
CA GLY A 33 -5.00 24.44 14.83
C GLY A 33 -4.12 25.10 13.76
N VAL A 34 -4.03 24.51 12.56
CA VAL A 34 -3.22 25.06 11.48
C VAL A 34 -3.90 26.31 10.93
N ARG A 35 -3.15 27.40 10.74
CA ARG A 35 -3.70 28.65 10.19
C ARG A 35 -4.19 28.39 8.76
N PRO A 36 -5.44 28.72 8.41
CA PRO A 36 -5.96 28.53 7.05
C PRO A 36 -5.11 29.20 5.97
N SER A 37 -4.54 30.38 6.29
CA SER A 37 -3.67 31.13 5.39
C SER A 37 -2.32 30.45 5.11
N ALA A 38 -1.97 29.40 5.86
CA ALA A 38 -0.76 28.60 5.65
C ALA A 38 -1.06 27.28 4.90
N CYS A 39 -2.30 27.06 4.49
CA CYS A 39 -2.75 25.85 3.81
C CYS A 39 -3.10 26.16 2.35
N VAL A 40 -2.64 25.31 1.42
CA VAL A 40 -2.94 25.46 -0.01
C VAL A 40 -3.50 24.14 -0.54
N PRO A 41 -4.81 24.07 -0.88
CA PRO A 41 -5.37 22.89 -1.54
C PRO A 41 -4.91 22.87 -2.99
N ILE A 42 -4.33 21.74 -3.41
CA ILE A 42 -3.88 21.53 -4.78
C ILE A 42 -4.48 20.22 -5.28
N THR A 43 -5.09 20.26 -6.45
CA THR A 43 -5.37 19.05 -7.25
C THR A 43 -4.33 19.00 -8.36
N ILE A 44 -4.01 17.82 -8.88
CA ILE A 44 -3.18 17.67 -10.08
C ILE A 44 -4.06 17.00 -11.14
N ASP A 45 -4.40 17.75 -12.19
CA ASP A 45 -5.22 17.26 -13.28
C ASP A 45 -4.35 16.90 -14.47
N VAL A 46 -4.14 15.61 -14.66
CA VAL A 46 -3.41 15.03 -15.79
C VAL A 46 -4.36 14.32 -16.76
N GLY A 47 -5.66 14.60 -16.68
CA GLY A 47 -6.72 13.90 -17.39
C GLY A 47 -7.43 12.84 -16.55
N THR A 48 -8.38 12.14 -17.17
CA THR A 48 -9.19 11.10 -16.54
C THR A 48 -9.42 9.91 -17.47
N ASN A 49 -9.39 8.70 -16.92
CA ASN A 49 -9.74 7.49 -17.66
C ASN A 49 -11.24 7.18 -17.60
N ASN A 50 -12.02 7.95 -16.83
CA ASN A 50 -13.46 7.76 -16.68
C ASN A 50 -14.21 8.29 -17.92
N GLU A 51 -14.72 7.36 -18.73
CA GLU A 51 -15.49 7.64 -19.95
C GLU A 51 -16.75 8.49 -19.72
N GLN A 52 -17.38 8.36 -18.55
CA GLN A 52 -18.57 9.15 -18.23
C GLN A 52 -18.19 10.62 -18.05
N LEU A 53 -17.09 10.89 -17.34
CA LEU A 53 -16.59 12.26 -17.13
C LEU A 53 -16.11 12.91 -18.42
N LEU A 54 -15.45 12.16 -19.30
CA LEU A 54 -15.03 12.68 -20.61
C LEU A 54 -16.23 13.15 -21.46
N LYS A 55 -17.38 12.48 -21.33
CA LYS A 55 -18.63 12.79 -22.06
C LYS A 55 -19.51 13.80 -21.34
N ASP A 56 -19.34 13.97 -20.04
CA ASP A 56 -20.14 14.88 -19.22
C ASP A 56 -19.82 16.34 -19.57
N LYS A 57 -20.81 17.10 -20.01
CA LYS A 57 -20.66 18.53 -20.37
C LYS A 57 -20.27 19.42 -19.19
N PHE A 58 -20.54 18.99 -17.97
CA PHE A 58 -20.22 19.73 -16.74
C PHE A 58 -18.89 19.30 -16.11
N TYR A 59 -18.18 18.34 -16.70
CA TYR A 59 -16.83 18.00 -16.26
C TYR A 59 -15.89 19.20 -16.45
N ILE A 60 -15.33 19.65 -15.33
CA ILE A 60 -14.48 20.85 -15.24
C ILE A 60 -13.00 20.55 -15.49
N GLY A 61 -12.60 19.28 -15.47
CA GLY A 61 -11.21 18.88 -15.66
C GLY A 61 -10.82 18.68 -17.13
N LEU A 62 -9.57 18.25 -17.35
CA LEU A 62 -9.02 17.98 -18.68
C LEU A 62 -9.74 16.82 -19.36
N ARG A 63 -10.31 17.08 -20.54
CA ARG A 63 -11.03 16.09 -21.37
C ARG A 63 -10.07 15.25 -22.21
N GLN A 64 -9.13 14.60 -21.55
CA GLN A 64 -8.17 13.68 -22.14
C GLN A 64 -7.95 12.49 -21.22
N LYS A 65 -7.40 11.41 -21.77
CA LYS A 65 -6.94 10.27 -20.97
C LYS A 65 -5.78 10.69 -20.07
N ARG A 66 -5.60 9.97 -18.95
CA ARG A 66 -4.53 10.28 -17.99
C ARG A 66 -3.17 10.20 -18.69
N ALA A 67 -2.33 11.20 -18.49
CA ALA A 67 -0.91 11.07 -18.77
C ALA A 67 -0.32 9.93 -17.91
N THR A 68 0.60 9.18 -18.48
CA THR A 68 1.24 8.01 -17.83
C THR A 68 2.73 7.97 -18.18
N GLY A 69 3.52 7.27 -17.38
CA GLY A 69 4.95 7.11 -17.66
C GLY A 69 5.72 8.41 -17.51
N GLU A 70 6.76 8.59 -18.31
CA GLU A 70 7.75 9.67 -18.16
C GLU A 70 7.15 11.08 -18.10
N GLU A 71 6.14 11.36 -18.93
CA GLU A 71 5.44 12.65 -18.95
C GLU A 71 4.84 13.00 -17.58
N TYR A 72 4.19 12.02 -16.95
CA TYR A 72 3.57 12.19 -15.63
C TYR A 72 4.62 12.41 -14.54
N TYR A 73 5.70 11.61 -14.53
CA TYR A 73 6.74 11.74 -13.52
C TYR A 73 7.55 13.04 -13.65
N ASN A 74 7.85 13.47 -14.89
CA ASN A 74 8.53 14.74 -15.15
C ASN A 74 7.69 15.92 -14.67
N PHE A 75 6.38 15.89 -14.91
CA PHE A 75 5.47 16.90 -14.39
C PHE A 75 5.46 16.96 -12.85
N LEU A 76 5.38 15.80 -12.18
CA LEU A 76 5.38 15.75 -10.73
C LEU A 76 6.71 16.22 -10.11
N GLU A 77 7.82 15.92 -10.76
CA GLU A 77 9.15 16.40 -10.34
C GLU A 77 9.27 17.92 -10.48
N GLU A 78 8.80 18.48 -11.61
CA GLU A 78 8.73 19.92 -11.80
C GLU A 78 7.84 20.58 -10.75
N PHE A 79 6.66 20.02 -10.51
CA PHE A 79 5.74 20.50 -9.48
C PHE A 79 6.40 20.56 -8.10
N MET A 80 7.03 19.46 -7.66
CA MET A 80 7.69 19.41 -6.35
C MET A 80 8.85 20.40 -6.23
N LYS A 81 9.63 20.56 -7.31
CA LYS A 81 10.70 21.55 -7.37
C LYS A 81 10.17 22.97 -7.20
N VAL A 82 9.10 23.32 -7.92
CA VAL A 82 8.48 24.66 -7.85
C VAL A 82 7.86 24.91 -6.47
N VAL A 83 7.18 23.93 -5.88
CA VAL A 83 6.60 24.04 -4.54
C VAL A 83 7.67 24.36 -3.49
N LYS A 84 8.81 23.65 -3.52
CA LYS A 84 9.94 23.91 -2.62
C LYS A 84 10.59 25.27 -2.86
N GLN A 85 10.68 25.70 -4.12
CA GLN A 85 11.22 27.03 -4.45
C GLN A 85 10.33 28.17 -3.93
N ILE A 86 9.01 28.03 -4.01
CA ILE A 86 8.06 29.07 -3.61
C ILE A 86 7.85 29.09 -2.09
N TYR A 87 7.66 27.92 -1.47
CA TYR A 87 7.27 27.80 -0.06
C TYR A 87 8.43 27.40 0.87
N GLY A 88 9.61 27.14 0.31
CA GLY A 88 10.82 26.75 1.03
C GLY A 88 10.95 25.23 1.20
N GLU A 89 12.19 24.78 1.48
CA GLU A 89 12.53 23.36 1.64
C GLU A 89 11.79 22.64 2.78
N LYS A 90 11.26 23.39 3.74
CA LYS A 90 10.54 22.85 4.91
C LYS A 90 9.02 22.78 4.71
N VAL A 91 8.52 23.01 3.50
CA VAL A 91 7.09 22.89 3.19
C VAL A 91 6.63 21.45 3.39
N LEU A 92 5.48 21.27 4.05
CA LEU A 92 4.83 19.99 4.20
C LEU A 92 3.93 19.73 2.99
N VAL A 93 4.16 18.63 2.29
CA VAL A 93 3.33 18.18 1.17
C VAL A 93 2.68 16.86 1.54
N GLN A 94 1.35 16.84 1.65
CA GLN A 94 0.57 15.62 1.84
C GLN A 94 -0.03 15.19 0.51
N TYR A 95 0.30 13.97 0.09
CA TYR A 95 -0.34 13.30 -1.04
C TYR A 95 -1.64 12.65 -0.58
N GLU A 96 -2.69 12.72 -1.41
CA GLU A 96 -4.00 12.17 -1.10
C GLU A 96 -4.65 11.59 -2.35
N ASP A 97 -5.27 10.40 -2.23
CA ASP A 97 -6.03 9.72 -3.27
C ASP A 97 -5.32 9.55 -4.62
N PHE A 98 -4.02 9.24 -4.57
CA PHE A 98 -3.28 8.77 -5.74
C PHE A 98 -3.64 7.30 -6.04
N ALA A 99 -3.49 6.87 -7.29
CA ALA A 99 -3.67 5.46 -7.64
C ALA A 99 -2.50 4.62 -7.10
N ASN A 100 -2.78 3.39 -6.66
CA ASN A 100 -1.83 2.52 -5.93
C ASN A 100 -0.41 2.47 -6.52
N HIS A 101 -0.22 2.39 -7.83
CA HIS A 101 1.14 2.30 -8.41
C HIS A 101 1.91 3.62 -8.30
N ASP A 102 1.23 4.75 -8.48
CA ASP A 102 1.86 6.09 -8.48
C ASP A 102 2.13 6.58 -7.05
N ALA A 103 1.24 6.23 -6.11
CA ALA A 103 1.37 6.62 -4.72
C ALA A 103 2.64 6.04 -4.08
N PHE A 104 2.92 4.75 -4.28
CA PHE A 104 4.10 4.10 -3.69
C PHE A 104 5.42 4.67 -4.22
N GLU A 105 5.54 4.93 -5.52
CA GLU A 105 6.79 5.49 -6.08
C GLU A 105 7.04 6.94 -5.63
N LEU A 106 5.99 7.76 -5.57
CA LEU A 106 6.09 9.13 -5.07
C LEU A 106 6.41 9.17 -3.58
N LEU A 107 5.86 8.24 -2.81
CA LEU A 107 6.14 8.13 -1.37
C LEU A 107 7.55 7.62 -1.11
N VAL A 108 8.07 6.67 -1.91
CA VAL A 108 9.48 6.28 -1.85
C VAL A 108 10.41 7.43 -2.26
N LYS A 109 10.03 8.25 -3.25
CA LYS A 109 10.87 9.33 -3.76
C LYS A 109 10.86 10.60 -2.89
N TYR A 110 9.73 10.94 -2.25
CA TYR A 110 9.54 12.22 -1.57
C TYR A 110 8.98 12.14 -0.15
N GLY A 111 8.52 10.98 0.31
CA GLY A 111 7.84 10.83 1.59
C GLY A 111 8.54 9.84 2.54
N THR A 112 8.08 9.83 3.79
CA THR A 112 8.58 8.90 4.82
C THR A 112 7.47 8.10 5.51
N THR A 113 6.19 8.40 5.31
CA THR A 113 5.13 7.80 6.16
C THR A 113 3.73 7.78 5.56
N HIS A 114 3.15 6.58 5.41
CA HIS A 114 1.73 6.32 5.08
C HIS A 114 0.88 6.21 6.37
N LEU A 115 0.71 7.29 7.15
CA LEU A 115 0.22 7.15 8.53
C LEU A 115 -1.24 7.52 8.78
N GLY A 116 -1.94 8.19 7.86
CA GLY A 116 -3.28 8.75 8.14
C GLY A 116 -4.30 7.70 8.58
N THR A 117 -4.63 6.75 7.69
CA THR A 117 -5.64 5.70 7.96
C THR A 117 -5.12 4.66 8.96
N ALA A 118 -3.83 4.31 8.85
CA ALA A 118 -3.19 3.30 9.67
C ALA A 118 -3.23 3.63 11.17
N VAL A 119 -2.89 4.88 11.53
CA VAL A 119 -2.83 5.30 12.95
C VAL A 119 -4.20 5.35 13.60
N VAL A 120 -5.24 5.77 12.87
CA VAL A 120 -6.62 5.80 13.41
C VAL A 120 -7.12 4.38 13.68
N VAL A 121 -6.85 3.43 12.79
CA VAL A 121 -7.22 2.02 13.01
C VAL A 121 -6.47 1.44 14.20
N LEU A 122 -5.16 1.68 14.31
CA LEU A 122 -4.39 1.23 15.47
C LEU A 122 -4.90 1.87 16.78
N ALA A 123 -5.28 3.15 16.77
CA ALA A 123 -5.86 3.81 17.94
C ALA A 123 -7.18 3.16 18.36
N GLY A 124 -8.05 2.83 17.39
CA GLY A 124 -9.29 2.09 17.62
C GLY A 124 -9.04 0.71 18.23
N LEU A 125 -8.05 -0.01 17.70
CA LEU A 125 -7.63 -1.31 18.25
C LEU A 125 -7.10 -1.16 19.68
N VAL A 126 -6.18 -0.23 19.93
CA VAL A 126 -5.63 -0.01 21.29
C VAL A 126 -6.71 0.38 22.29
N ALA A 127 -7.73 1.13 21.86
CA ALA A 127 -8.88 1.46 22.68
C ALA A 127 -9.74 0.23 23.00
N SER A 128 -10.01 -0.64 22.01
CA SER A 128 -10.80 -1.86 22.22
C SER A 128 -10.07 -2.91 23.08
N LEU A 129 -8.74 -3.01 22.97
CA LEU A 129 -7.92 -3.90 23.81
C LEU A 129 -8.13 -3.65 25.31
N LYS A 130 -8.31 -2.40 25.73
CA LYS A 130 -8.58 -2.05 27.14
C LYS A 130 -9.89 -2.63 27.65
N LEU A 131 -10.87 -2.82 26.77
CA LEU A 131 -12.18 -3.38 27.12
C LEU A 131 -12.15 -4.91 27.14
N LEU A 132 -11.36 -5.52 26.26
CA LEU A 132 -11.25 -6.98 26.14
C LEU A 132 -10.28 -7.58 27.17
N GLY A 133 -9.40 -6.78 27.77
CA GLY A 133 -8.38 -7.26 28.71
C GLY A 133 -7.27 -8.07 28.04
N TRP A 134 -7.25 -8.09 26.71
CA TRP A 134 -6.28 -8.81 25.88
C TRP A 134 -5.26 -7.83 25.30
N SER A 135 -4.11 -8.34 24.93
CA SER A 135 -3.01 -7.61 24.31
C SER A 135 -3.03 -7.75 22.78
N LEU A 136 -2.40 -6.80 22.09
CA LEU A 136 -2.36 -6.77 20.62
C LEU A 136 -1.78 -8.05 20.00
N VAL A 137 -0.89 -8.74 20.71
CA VAL A 137 -0.21 -9.96 20.25
C VAL A 137 -1.07 -11.21 20.35
N GLU A 138 -2.12 -11.16 21.16
CA GLU A 138 -3.11 -12.24 21.29
C GLU A 138 -4.18 -12.16 20.21
N HIS A 139 -4.14 -11.11 19.37
CA HIS A 139 -5.14 -10.87 18.36
C HIS A 139 -4.72 -11.30 16.97
N THR A 140 -5.79 -11.66 16.28
CA THR A 140 -5.89 -12.08 14.91
C THR A 140 -6.27 -10.89 14.04
N PHE A 141 -5.48 -10.55 13.02
CA PHE A 141 -5.86 -9.50 12.08
C PHE A 141 -6.04 -10.06 10.67
N LEU A 142 -7.26 -9.91 10.12
CA LEU A 142 -7.58 -10.24 8.73
C LEU A 142 -7.88 -8.94 7.99
N PHE A 143 -7.16 -8.70 6.89
CA PHE A 143 -7.34 -7.53 6.04
C PHE A 143 -8.09 -7.90 4.76
N PHE A 144 -9.25 -7.29 4.54
CA PHE A 144 -9.97 -7.42 3.28
C PHE A 144 -9.51 -6.34 2.30
N GLY A 145 -8.47 -6.67 1.51
CA GLY A 145 -7.86 -5.80 0.52
C GLY A 145 -6.39 -5.50 0.82
N ALA A 146 -5.54 -5.62 -0.19
CA ALA A 146 -4.08 -5.45 -0.11
C ALA A 146 -3.60 -4.17 -0.84
N GLY A 147 -4.43 -3.12 -0.90
CA GLY A 147 -4.04 -1.80 -1.39
C GLY A 147 -3.40 -0.95 -0.29
N GLU A 148 -3.14 0.33 -0.58
CA GLU A 148 -2.47 1.29 0.34
C GLU A 148 -2.98 1.26 1.79
N ALA A 149 -4.30 1.25 1.98
CA ALA A 149 -4.87 1.25 3.33
C ALA A 149 -4.59 -0.08 4.06
N GLY A 150 -4.78 -1.22 3.40
CA GLY A 150 -4.60 -2.54 4.00
C GLY A 150 -3.16 -2.79 4.40
N THR A 151 -2.21 -2.47 3.51
CA THR A 151 -0.77 -2.65 3.77
C THR A 151 -0.27 -1.66 4.83
N GLY A 152 -0.68 -0.39 4.79
CA GLY A 152 -0.30 0.59 5.80
C GLY A 152 -0.84 0.26 7.20
N ILE A 153 -2.07 -0.24 7.31
CA ILE A 153 -2.63 -0.70 8.59
C ILE A 153 -1.87 -1.95 9.09
N ALA A 154 -1.58 -2.91 8.21
CA ALA A 154 -0.82 -4.10 8.59
C ALA A 154 0.59 -3.73 9.11
N GLU A 155 1.27 -2.81 8.42
CA GLU A 155 2.60 -2.33 8.80
C GLU A 155 2.60 -1.65 10.18
N ILE A 156 1.65 -0.74 10.45
CA ILE A 156 1.62 -0.06 11.75
C ILE A 156 1.27 -1.01 12.90
N ILE A 157 0.44 -2.02 12.65
CA ILE A 157 0.12 -3.07 13.63
C ILE A 157 1.34 -3.94 13.88
N ALA A 158 2.06 -4.36 12.83
CA ALA A 158 3.30 -5.12 12.95
C ALA A 158 4.37 -4.33 13.73
N LEU A 159 4.52 -3.04 13.47
CA LEU A 159 5.42 -2.15 14.23
C LEU A 159 5.00 -2.04 15.71
N ALA A 160 3.71 -1.93 16.00
CA ALA A 160 3.19 -1.86 17.36
C ALA A 160 3.39 -3.19 18.13
N ILE A 161 3.21 -4.32 17.45
CA ILE A 161 3.53 -5.66 17.95
C ILE A 161 5.03 -5.77 18.19
N SER A 162 5.86 -5.28 17.27
CA SER A 162 7.31 -5.41 17.37
C SER A 162 7.93 -4.60 18.50
N LYS A 163 7.39 -3.42 18.78
CA LYS A 163 7.76 -2.65 19.99
C LYS A 163 7.52 -3.40 21.30
N LYS A 164 6.71 -4.47 21.31
CA LYS A 164 6.50 -5.36 22.46
C LYS A 164 7.44 -6.56 22.48
N GLY A 165 8.47 -6.59 21.64
CA GLY A 165 9.47 -7.65 21.59
C GLY A 165 9.08 -8.84 20.71
N TYR A 166 8.13 -8.66 19.79
CA TYR A 166 7.73 -9.67 18.81
C TYR A 166 8.36 -9.37 17.44
N HIS A 167 8.59 -10.38 16.63
CA HIS A 167 9.30 -10.25 15.37
C HIS A 167 8.51 -10.87 14.23
N GLY A 168 8.19 -10.05 13.25
CA GLY A 168 7.79 -10.48 11.91
C GLY A 168 8.87 -10.10 10.92
N ASP A 169 8.91 -10.78 9.79
CA ASP A 169 9.77 -10.48 8.67
C ASP A 169 8.96 -9.95 7.48
N THR A 170 9.64 -9.34 6.51
CA THR A 170 9.03 -9.01 5.22
C THR A 170 10.05 -9.22 4.11
N SER A 171 9.64 -9.90 3.05
CA SER A 171 10.46 -10.15 1.87
C SER A 171 9.75 -9.60 0.64
N LYS A 172 10.54 -8.96 -0.24
CA LYS A 172 10.08 -8.49 -1.54
C LYS A 172 11.19 -8.73 -2.55
N THR A 173 10.83 -9.29 -3.69
CA THR A 173 11.78 -9.52 -4.79
C THR A 173 11.82 -8.28 -5.66
N PHE A 174 13.02 -7.73 -5.86
CA PHE A 174 13.27 -6.59 -6.73
C PHE A 174 14.08 -7.04 -7.95
N PHE A 175 13.73 -6.53 -9.13
CA PHE A 175 14.54 -6.71 -10.32
C PHE A 175 15.75 -5.78 -10.26
N CYS A 176 16.94 -6.33 -10.51
CA CYS A 176 18.18 -5.56 -10.62
C CYS A 176 18.59 -5.52 -12.09
N GLY A 177 18.43 -4.36 -12.74
CA GLY A 177 18.66 -4.20 -14.17
C GLY A 177 17.63 -4.89 -15.06
N ASP A 178 17.99 -5.14 -16.31
CA ASP A 178 17.13 -5.84 -17.26
C ASP A 178 17.11 -7.35 -16.99
N VAL A 179 15.94 -7.83 -16.57
CA VAL A 179 15.67 -9.24 -16.33
C VAL A 179 14.88 -9.86 -17.49
N SER A 180 15.11 -11.14 -17.77
CA SER A 180 14.38 -11.85 -18.83
C SER A 180 12.89 -11.99 -18.52
N GLU A 181 12.07 -12.11 -19.57
CA GLU A 181 10.62 -12.35 -19.43
C GLU A 181 10.29 -13.61 -18.63
N SER A 182 11.13 -14.64 -18.69
CA SER A 182 10.99 -15.84 -17.87
C SER A 182 11.10 -15.56 -16.36
N ILE A 183 11.99 -14.65 -15.95
CA ILE A 183 12.16 -14.25 -14.55
C ILE A 183 11.03 -13.32 -14.11
N LYS A 184 10.60 -12.38 -14.97
CA LYS A 184 9.42 -11.55 -14.68
C LYS A 184 8.17 -12.41 -14.47
N ARG A 185 7.99 -13.43 -15.31
CA ARG A 185 6.89 -14.40 -15.19
C ARG A 185 7.00 -15.21 -13.89
N LEU A 186 8.20 -15.65 -13.50
CA LEU A 186 8.41 -16.34 -12.23
C LEU A 186 7.99 -15.46 -11.05
N VAL A 187 8.49 -14.23 -10.96
CA VAL A 187 8.17 -13.30 -9.86
C VAL A 187 6.67 -13.02 -9.81
N LYS A 188 6.03 -12.79 -10.97
CA LYS A 188 4.57 -12.62 -11.04
C LYS A 188 3.81 -13.85 -10.52
N VAL A 189 4.20 -15.05 -10.91
CA VAL A 189 3.54 -16.29 -10.44
C VAL A 189 3.78 -16.51 -8.95
N THR A 190 4.97 -16.14 -8.43
CA THR A 190 5.25 -16.15 -6.98
C THR A 190 4.34 -15.19 -6.22
N GLU A 191 4.14 -13.97 -6.74
CA GLU A 191 3.22 -12.99 -6.15
C GLU A 191 1.76 -13.49 -6.17
N GLU A 192 1.32 -14.12 -7.28
CA GLU A 192 0.01 -14.76 -7.35
C GLU A 192 -0.14 -15.91 -6.33
N CYS A 193 0.91 -16.72 -6.15
CA CYS A 193 0.95 -17.77 -5.12
C CYS A 193 0.77 -17.20 -3.70
N LEU A 194 1.44 -16.10 -3.38
CA LEU A 194 1.28 -15.38 -2.11
C LEU A 194 -0.17 -14.96 -1.90
N HIS A 195 -0.80 -14.35 -2.91
CA HIS A 195 -2.20 -13.95 -2.84
C HIS A 195 -3.15 -15.13 -2.65
N TYR A 196 -2.97 -16.22 -3.40
CA TYR A 196 -3.82 -17.40 -3.27
C TYR A 196 -3.61 -18.14 -1.95
N GLY A 197 -2.39 -18.21 -1.44
CA GLY A 197 -2.09 -18.77 -0.12
C GLY A 197 -2.76 -17.96 0.99
N SER A 198 -2.62 -16.63 0.93
CA SER A 198 -3.22 -15.70 1.88
C SER A 198 -4.76 -15.77 1.87
N ALA A 199 -5.38 -15.94 0.70
CA ALA A 199 -6.84 -16.04 0.57
C ALA A 199 -7.45 -17.28 1.28
N VAL A 200 -6.62 -18.28 1.61
CA VAL A 200 -7.06 -19.46 2.36
C VAL A 200 -7.08 -19.22 3.86
N CYS A 201 -6.37 -18.18 4.33
CA CYS A 201 -6.17 -17.87 5.74
C CYS A 201 -7.45 -17.28 6.34
N ARG A 202 -8.03 -18.02 7.28
CA ARG A 202 -9.20 -17.66 8.06
C ARG A 202 -9.22 -18.49 9.32
N ASP A 203 -9.97 -18.04 10.32
CA ASP A 203 -10.16 -18.80 11.55
C ASP A 203 -10.63 -20.24 11.25
N GLY A 204 -10.07 -21.20 11.96
CA GLY A 204 -10.31 -22.63 11.74
C GLY A 204 -9.72 -23.24 10.46
N ALA A 205 -9.07 -22.47 9.58
CA ALA A 205 -8.41 -23.04 8.40
C ALA A 205 -7.18 -23.86 8.80
N LEU A 206 -6.97 -24.98 8.12
CA LEU A 206 -5.79 -25.82 8.31
C LEU A 206 -4.61 -25.30 7.49
N TYR A 207 -3.43 -25.22 8.09
CA TYR A 207 -2.22 -24.73 7.40
C TYR A 207 -1.90 -25.45 6.10
N ARG A 208 -2.15 -26.77 6.02
CA ARG A 208 -1.97 -27.57 4.78
C ARG A 208 -2.75 -27.03 3.57
N LYS A 209 -3.85 -26.29 3.79
CA LYS A 209 -4.62 -25.71 2.69
C LYS A 209 -3.85 -24.60 1.98
N ILE A 210 -2.97 -23.90 2.68
CA ILE A 210 -2.11 -22.86 2.11
C ILE A 210 -1.10 -23.50 1.16
N GLY A 211 -0.33 -24.48 1.65
CA GLY A 211 0.65 -25.20 0.82
C GLY A 211 0.01 -25.92 -0.36
N LYS A 212 -1.18 -26.49 -0.19
CA LYS A 212 -1.98 -27.02 -1.29
C LYS A 212 -2.26 -25.96 -2.36
N ARG A 213 -2.69 -24.77 -1.95
CA ARG A 213 -3.08 -23.72 -2.89
C ARG A 213 -1.90 -23.11 -3.63
N ILE A 214 -0.77 -22.92 -2.93
CA ILE A 214 0.49 -22.46 -3.53
C ILE A 214 0.98 -23.50 -4.55
N SER A 215 1.01 -24.78 -4.19
CA SER A 215 1.44 -25.86 -5.10
C SER A 215 0.58 -25.93 -6.35
N GLU A 216 -0.76 -25.97 -6.18
CA GLU A 216 -1.70 -26.03 -7.30
C GLU A 216 -1.54 -24.87 -8.28
N HIS A 217 -1.16 -23.69 -7.81
CA HIS A 217 -0.93 -22.53 -8.68
C HIS A 217 0.44 -22.62 -9.36
N ALA A 218 1.52 -22.83 -8.62
CA ALA A 218 2.87 -22.92 -9.16
C ALA A 218 3.00 -24.01 -10.24
N GLU A 219 2.41 -25.19 -10.00
CA GLU A 219 2.48 -26.34 -10.91
C GLU A 219 1.81 -26.08 -12.26
N LYS A 220 0.74 -25.27 -12.32
CA LYS A 220 0.09 -24.87 -13.59
C LYS A 220 1.01 -24.11 -14.53
N PHE A 221 2.03 -23.46 -13.99
CA PHE A 221 3.00 -22.69 -14.74
C PHE A 221 4.31 -23.44 -14.97
N GLY A 222 4.39 -24.71 -14.54
CA GLY A 222 5.57 -25.56 -14.66
C GLY A 222 6.62 -25.34 -13.56
N TYR A 223 6.27 -24.66 -12.47
CA TYR A 223 7.18 -24.39 -11.36
C TYR A 223 6.98 -25.40 -10.21
N GLY A 224 8.07 -25.83 -9.60
CA GLY A 224 8.06 -26.65 -8.39
C GLY A 224 8.18 -25.80 -7.12
N VAL A 225 7.52 -26.24 -6.05
CA VAL A 225 7.68 -25.67 -4.71
C VAL A 225 8.75 -26.45 -3.96
N VAL A 226 9.69 -25.75 -3.33
CA VAL A 226 10.81 -26.38 -2.61
C VAL A 226 10.36 -26.83 -1.23
N ASP A 227 10.36 -28.13 -0.98
CA ASP A 227 9.90 -28.75 0.28
C ASP A 227 10.71 -28.32 1.53
N ARG A 228 11.96 -27.85 1.34
CA ARG A 228 12.85 -27.46 2.44
C ARG A 228 12.60 -26.04 2.96
N PHE A 229 11.88 -25.20 2.22
CA PHE A 229 11.59 -23.83 2.64
C PHE A 229 10.17 -23.74 3.19
N VAL A 230 10.06 -23.05 4.31
CA VAL A 230 8.81 -22.89 5.07
C VAL A 230 8.63 -21.43 5.46
N GLY A 231 7.38 -20.99 5.57
CA GLY A 231 7.02 -19.80 6.33
C GLY A 231 7.06 -20.09 7.83
N HIS A 232 6.95 -19.05 8.64
CA HIS A 232 6.97 -19.15 10.09
C HIS A 232 5.95 -18.20 10.73
N GLY A 233 5.71 -18.36 12.03
CA GLY A 233 4.88 -17.46 12.81
C GLY A 233 5.63 -16.21 13.24
N ILE A 234 4.87 -15.24 13.77
CA ILE A 234 5.39 -14.10 14.52
C ILE A 234 5.48 -14.49 16.00
N GLY A 235 6.63 -14.22 16.62
CA GLY A 235 6.86 -14.55 18.02
C GLY A 235 7.98 -13.71 18.63
N THR A 236 8.33 -13.99 19.88
CA THR A 236 9.39 -13.27 20.61
C THR A 236 10.80 -13.65 20.15
N VAL A 237 10.91 -14.64 19.26
CA VAL A 237 12.15 -15.07 18.61
C VAL A 237 11.93 -15.00 17.10
N PHE A 238 12.92 -14.50 16.37
CA PHE A 238 12.87 -14.44 14.91
C PHE A 238 12.69 -15.85 14.32
N HIS A 239 11.80 -16.00 13.35
CA HIS A 239 11.43 -17.30 12.77
C HIS A 239 10.84 -18.32 13.78
N SER A 240 9.89 -17.88 14.61
CA SER A 240 9.23 -18.76 15.58
C SER A 240 8.16 -19.65 14.95
N GLU A 241 7.79 -20.72 15.64
CA GLU A 241 6.60 -21.52 15.28
C GLU A 241 5.32 -20.65 15.19
N PRO A 242 4.31 -21.09 14.41
CA PRO A 242 4.24 -22.35 13.65
C PRO A 242 5.00 -22.30 12.32
N LEU A 243 5.56 -23.45 11.91
CA LEU A 243 6.15 -23.61 10.57
C LEU A 243 5.05 -23.87 9.54
N ILE A 244 5.11 -23.17 8.42
CA ILE A 244 4.10 -23.18 7.37
C ILE A 244 4.68 -23.72 6.09
N PHE A 245 4.30 -24.95 5.77
CA PHE A 245 4.77 -25.62 4.56
C PHE A 245 4.03 -25.08 3.33
N HIS A 246 4.79 -24.65 2.33
CA HIS A 246 4.25 -24.13 1.07
C HIS A 246 3.88 -25.23 0.06
N HIS A 247 4.07 -26.50 0.42
CA HIS A 247 3.86 -27.65 -0.46
C HIS A 247 2.72 -28.56 0.03
N HIS A 248 2.15 -29.36 -0.89
CA HIS A 248 0.99 -30.21 -0.62
C HIS A 248 1.31 -31.59 0.00
N ARG A 249 2.59 -31.98 0.10
CA ARG A 249 3.02 -33.36 0.41
C ARG A 249 3.04 -33.72 1.90
N PHE A 250 2.79 -32.77 2.80
CA PHE A 250 2.85 -33.03 4.25
C PHE A 250 1.50 -33.53 4.79
N THR A 251 1.49 -34.70 5.45
CA THR A 251 0.27 -35.38 5.94
C THR A 251 0.25 -35.66 7.45
N PHE A 252 1.28 -35.33 8.22
CA PHE A 252 1.32 -35.57 9.67
C PHE A 252 1.83 -34.36 10.48
N GLY A 253 1.10 -33.99 11.55
CA GLY A 253 1.62 -33.18 12.67
C GLY A 253 1.25 -31.69 12.64
N GLY A 254 0.06 -31.36 13.16
CA GLY A 254 -0.34 -29.99 13.45
C GLY A 254 -1.84 -29.77 13.29
N VAL A 255 -2.63 -30.16 14.29
CA VAL A 255 -4.00 -29.62 14.43
C VAL A 255 -3.82 -28.18 14.92
N GLY A 256 -3.56 -27.28 13.98
CA GLY A 256 -3.44 -25.85 14.23
C GLY A 256 -4.40 -25.12 13.29
N CYS A 257 -5.31 -24.35 13.87
CA CYS A 257 -6.07 -23.36 13.12
C CYS A 257 -5.11 -22.22 12.76
N VAL A 258 -5.29 -21.59 11.60
CA VAL A 258 -4.60 -20.32 11.27
C VAL A 258 -4.87 -19.34 12.40
N CYS A 259 -3.88 -19.16 13.28
CA CYS A 259 -3.92 -18.12 14.30
C CYS A 259 -3.16 -16.92 13.70
N PRO A 260 -3.80 -15.76 13.49
CA PRO A 260 -3.48 -14.82 12.40
C PRO A 260 -2.43 -13.78 12.77
N VAL A 261 -1.39 -14.26 13.42
CA VAL A 261 -0.09 -13.61 13.53
C VAL A 261 0.90 -14.37 12.64
N LEU A 262 0.43 -14.81 11.46
CA LEU A 262 1.28 -15.37 10.42
C LEU A 262 1.61 -14.26 9.43
N THR A 263 2.90 -13.99 9.27
CA THR A 263 3.38 -13.32 8.07
C THR A 263 3.37 -14.34 6.93
N PHE A 264 2.65 -14.03 5.85
CA PHE A 264 2.88 -14.70 4.57
C PHE A 264 3.75 -13.78 3.73
N LEU A 265 4.89 -14.29 3.30
CA LEU A 265 5.83 -13.66 2.39
C LEU A 265 5.99 -14.51 1.14
#